data_AF-A0A957KAY2-F1
#
_entry.id   AF-A0A957KAY2-F1
#
_cell.length_a   1.000
_cell.length_b   1.000
_cell.length_c   1.000
_cell.angle_alpha   90.00
_cell.angle_beta   90.00
_cell.angle_gamma   90.00
#
_symmetry.space_group_name_H-M   'P 1'
#
loop_
_entity.id
_entity.type
_entity.pdbx_description
1 polymer ?
#
loop_
_entity_poly.entity_id
_entity_poly.type
_entity_poly.pdbx_seq_one_letter_code
_entity_poly.pdbx_strand_id
1 'polypeptide(L)'
;MDDRIVDFVRGLRAAGVRVSLSESVDAFRAIKELGVVNKWQFRESLRATLVKEYDDFLIFDELFPLYFSSTEAPLQNAMDEMSLDDQDLLKAALQAMSGQLDNLLDWLTSGEGPSKEELEEMARRAGSQWADNPREARWVTRRMLQQMGFGHLEEKLQELYQKLKEMGMSDEAIAKLMGVVEANRDSLEDYVAQQVGLQVAQQRANRPDEIHGSDL
;
A
#
# COMPACT_ATOMS: atom_id res chain seq x y z
N MET A 1 8.69 6.98 -12.28
CA MET A 1 7.57 7.95 -12.19
C MET A 1 6.87 8.07 -13.54
N ASP A 2 7.64 8.24 -14.62
CA ASP A 2 7.11 8.39 -15.98
C ASP A 2 6.21 7.24 -16.42
N ASP A 3 6.59 6.00 -16.16
CA ASP A 3 5.75 4.82 -16.47
C ASP A 3 4.39 4.87 -15.74
N ARG A 4 4.36 5.35 -14.49
CA ARG A 4 3.11 5.49 -13.73
C ARG A 4 2.19 6.55 -14.33
N ILE A 5 2.76 7.63 -14.88
CA ILE A 5 1.99 8.67 -15.57
C ILE A 5 1.42 8.10 -16.87
N VAL A 6 2.20 7.30 -17.62
CA VAL A 6 1.71 6.61 -18.82
C VAL A 6 0.56 5.66 -18.48
N ASP A 7 0.71 4.85 -17.43
CA ASP A 7 -0.33 3.90 -17.02
C ASP A 7 -1.57 4.61 -16.47
N PHE A 8 -1.41 5.73 -15.77
CA PHE A 8 -2.52 6.56 -15.34
C PHE A 8 -3.30 7.14 -16.52
N VAL A 9 -2.60 7.67 -17.54
CA VAL A 9 -3.23 8.14 -18.78
C VAL A 9 -3.98 7.02 -19.50
N ARG A 10 -3.43 5.79 -19.50
CA ARG A 10 -4.13 4.61 -20.03
C ARG A 10 -5.38 4.29 -19.22
N GLY A 11 -5.30 4.32 -17.90
CA GLY A 11 -6.43 4.11 -16.99
C GLY A 11 -7.56 5.10 -17.21
N LEU A 12 -7.23 6.40 -17.31
CA LEU A 12 -8.18 7.47 -17.63
C LEU A 12 -8.90 7.20 -18.96
N ARG A 13 -8.15 6.85 -20.02
CA ARG A 13 -8.73 6.51 -21.33
C ARG A 13 -9.64 5.29 -21.27
N ALA A 14 -9.24 4.23 -20.54
CA ALA A 14 -10.05 3.04 -20.36
C ALA A 14 -11.35 3.32 -19.59
N ALA A 15 -11.31 4.28 -18.65
CA ALA A 15 -12.49 4.74 -17.91
C ALA A 15 -13.35 5.77 -18.68
N GLY A 16 -12.99 6.09 -19.93
CA GLY A 16 -13.78 6.96 -20.82
C GLY A 16 -13.32 8.42 -20.90
N VAL A 17 -12.31 8.82 -20.13
CA VAL A 17 -11.76 10.19 -20.16
C VAL A 17 -10.95 10.40 -21.45
N ARG A 18 -11.30 11.43 -22.22
CA ARG A 18 -10.61 11.73 -23.49
C ARG A 18 -9.30 12.47 -23.26
N VAL A 19 -8.22 11.71 -23.09
CA VAL A 19 -6.87 12.27 -22.97
C VAL A 19 -6.14 12.25 -24.32
N SER A 20 -5.74 13.40 -24.84
CA SER A 20 -4.96 13.52 -26.09
C SER A 20 -3.45 13.33 -25.89
N LEU A 21 -2.70 13.16 -26.98
CA LEU A 21 -1.23 13.09 -26.93
C LEU A 21 -0.63 14.42 -26.44
N SER A 22 -1.17 15.55 -26.88
CA SER A 22 -0.71 16.87 -26.47
C SER A 22 -0.88 17.09 -24.97
N GLU A 23 -2.03 16.73 -24.41
CA GLU A 23 -2.27 16.76 -22.95
C GLU A 23 -1.29 15.86 -22.19
N SER A 24 -1.00 14.68 -22.72
CA SER A 24 -0.01 13.78 -22.12
C SER A 24 1.37 14.46 -22.07
N VAL A 25 1.79 15.11 -23.16
CA VAL A 25 3.06 15.85 -23.23
C VAL A 25 3.07 17.04 -22.25
N ASP A 26 1.97 17.77 -22.15
CA ASP A 26 1.86 18.92 -21.24
C ASP A 26 1.89 18.47 -19.77
N ALA A 27 1.29 17.33 -19.43
CA ALA A 27 1.41 16.71 -18.11
C ALA A 27 2.87 16.39 -17.75
N PHE A 28 3.62 15.76 -18.66
CA PHE A 28 5.05 15.48 -18.45
C PHE A 28 5.87 16.75 -18.25
N ARG A 29 5.59 17.81 -19.02
CA ARG A 29 6.25 19.11 -18.87
C ARG A 29 5.93 19.74 -17.52
N ALA A 30 4.66 19.77 -17.12
CA ALA A 30 4.24 20.34 -15.85
C ALA A 30 4.94 19.64 -14.66
N ILE A 31 5.03 18.32 -14.70
CA ILE A 31 5.69 17.53 -13.64
C ILE A 31 7.20 17.80 -13.60
N LYS A 32 7.85 17.96 -14.77
CA LYS A 32 9.27 18.27 -14.83
C LYS A 32 9.61 19.63 -14.19
N GLU A 33 8.71 20.61 -14.33
CA GLU A 33 8.89 21.96 -13.77
C GLU A 33 8.49 22.03 -12.28
N LEU A 34 7.39 21.39 -11.88
CA LEU A 34 6.84 21.48 -10.52
C LEU A 34 7.41 20.44 -9.55
N GLY A 35 7.95 19.33 -10.07
CA GLY A 35 8.38 18.18 -9.29
C GLY A 35 7.22 17.39 -8.68
N VAL A 36 7.58 16.37 -7.89
CA VAL A 36 6.62 15.40 -7.30
C VAL A 36 6.60 15.43 -5.76
N VAL A 37 7.25 16.42 -5.16
CA VAL A 37 7.48 16.50 -3.70
C VAL A 37 6.18 16.80 -2.95
N ASN A 38 5.36 17.69 -3.49
CA ASN A 38 4.07 18.04 -2.90
C ASN A 38 2.96 17.27 -3.62
N LYS A 39 2.38 16.27 -2.94
CA LYS A 39 1.33 15.40 -3.49
C LYS A 39 0.10 16.19 -3.98
N TRP A 40 -0.26 17.28 -3.31
CA TRP A 40 -1.37 18.13 -3.75
C TRP A 40 -1.01 18.86 -5.05
N GLN A 41 0.15 19.51 -5.13
CA GLN A 41 0.58 20.19 -6.37
C GLN A 41 0.75 19.21 -7.54
N PHE A 42 1.29 18.03 -7.25
CA PHE A 42 1.42 16.96 -8.22
C PHE A 42 0.04 16.53 -8.77
N ARG A 43 -0.93 16.29 -7.88
CA ARG A 43 -2.32 15.96 -8.25
C ARG A 43 -2.97 17.07 -9.09
N GLU A 44 -2.89 18.31 -8.62
CA GLU A 44 -3.52 19.44 -9.31
C GLU A 44 -2.89 19.69 -10.68
N SER A 45 -1.58 19.53 -10.83
CA SER A 45 -0.89 19.68 -12.12
C SER A 45 -1.36 18.64 -13.13
N LEU A 46 -1.54 17.39 -12.70
CA LEU A 46 -2.08 16.34 -13.54
C LEU A 46 -3.56 16.57 -13.90
N ARG A 47 -4.39 17.00 -12.94
CA ARG A 47 -5.80 17.30 -13.24
C ARG A 47 -5.90 18.44 -14.25
N ALA A 48 -5.11 19.50 -14.08
CA ALA A 48 -5.11 20.67 -14.94
C ALA A 48 -4.62 20.40 -16.37
N THR A 49 -3.76 19.41 -16.56
CA THR A 49 -3.17 19.09 -17.88
C THR A 49 -3.90 17.97 -18.61
N LEU A 50 -4.51 17.03 -17.88
CA LEU A 50 -5.14 15.84 -18.45
C LEU A 50 -6.67 15.91 -18.55
N VAL A 51 -7.33 16.77 -17.76
CA VAL A 51 -8.79 16.80 -17.66
C VAL A 51 -9.35 18.13 -18.17
N LYS A 52 -10.20 18.06 -19.20
CA LYS A 52 -10.80 19.24 -19.84
C LYS A 52 -12.24 19.49 -19.43
N GLU A 53 -13.00 18.41 -19.26
CA GLU A 53 -14.41 18.47 -18.93
C GLU A 53 -14.62 18.32 -17.43
N TYR A 54 -15.55 19.10 -16.86
CA TYR A 54 -15.87 19.01 -15.43
C TYR A 54 -16.39 17.62 -15.05
N ASP A 55 -17.14 16.97 -15.94
CA ASP A 55 -17.73 15.65 -15.69
C ASP A 55 -16.67 14.55 -15.49
N ASP A 56 -15.47 14.73 -16.05
CA ASP A 56 -14.35 13.80 -15.92
C ASP A 56 -13.58 13.96 -14.58
N PHE A 57 -13.91 14.97 -13.77
CA PHE A 57 -13.21 15.21 -12.49
C PHE A 57 -13.43 14.08 -11.51
N LEU A 58 -14.64 13.53 -11.44
CA LEU A 58 -14.95 12.41 -10.56
C LEU A 58 -14.13 11.16 -10.93
N ILE A 59 -14.04 10.86 -12.22
CA ILE A 59 -13.26 9.71 -12.72
C ILE A 59 -11.76 9.92 -12.43
N PHE A 60 -11.25 11.14 -12.64
CA PHE A 60 -9.87 11.46 -12.28
C PHE A 60 -9.63 11.29 -10.78
N ASP A 61 -10.54 11.79 -9.94
CA ASP A 61 -10.39 11.74 -8.48
C ASP A 61 -10.47 10.33 -7.93
N GLU A 62 -11.26 9.45 -8.56
CA GLU A 62 -11.30 8.03 -8.25
C GLU A 62 -10.03 7.30 -8.70
N LEU A 63 -9.53 7.60 -9.91
CA LEU A 63 -8.38 6.91 -10.48
C LEU A 63 -7.04 7.40 -9.92
N PHE A 64 -6.89 8.69 -9.63
CA PHE A 64 -5.59 9.28 -9.26
C PHE A 64 -4.95 8.58 -8.05
N PRO A 65 -5.67 8.32 -6.94
CA PRO A 65 -5.11 7.58 -5.82
C PRO A 65 -4.65 6.18 -6.23
N LEU A 66 -5.20 5.55 -7.26
CA LEU A 66 -4.83 4.18 -7.63
C LEU A 66 -3.45 4.08 -8.27
N TYR A 67 -2.98 5.20 -8.84
CA TYR A 67 -1.67 5.28 -9.51
C TYR A 67 -0.64 6.03 -8.66
N PHE A 68 -1.09 6.91 -7.77
CA PHE A 68 -0.24 7.84 -7.02
C PHE A 68 -0.57 7.97 -5.52
N SER A 69 -1.38 7.08 -4.94
CA SER A 69 -1.29 6.86 -3.49
C SER A 69 0.13 6.47 -3.14
N SER A 70 0.58 6.82 -1.93
CA SER A 70 1.92 6.46 -1.47
C SER A 70 2.15 4.97 -1.74
N THR A 71 3.28 4.67 -2.37
CA THR A 71 3.72 3.29 -2.68
C THR A 71 4.01 2.49 -1.41
N GLU A 72 4.09 3.19 -0.28
CA GLU A 72 4.52 2.69 1.00
C GLU A 72 3.33 2.68 1.95
N ALA A 73 3.26 1.60 2.74
CA ALA A 73 2.32 1.53 3.86
C ALA A 73 2.59 2.72 4.79
N PRO A 74 1.56 3.41 5.30
CA PRO A 74 1.73 4.59 6.15
C PRO A 74 2.13 4.19 7.57
N LEU A 75 3.26 3.50 7.71
CA LEU A 75 3.78 3.02 8.99
C LEU A 75 4.68 4.08 9.61
N GLN A 76 4.68 4.14 10.93
CA GLN A 76 5.51 4.99 11.75
C GLN A 76 6.73 4.21 12.22
N ASN A 77 7.91 4.83 12.25
CA ASN A 77 9.07 4.20 12.84
C ASN A 77 8.93 4.22 14.37
N ALA A 78 8.78 3.05 14.99
CA ALA A 78 8.62 2.96 16.44
C ALA A 78 9.88 3.35 17.21
N MET A 79 11.04 3.41 16.53
CA MET A 79 12.33 3.79 17.12
C MET A 79 12.54 5.31 17.21
N ASP A 80 11.78 6.13 16.50
CA ASP A 80 12.03 7.59 16.38
C ASP A 80 11.96 8.32 17.73
N GLU A 81 11.10 7.88 18.65
CA GLU A 81 10.92 8.48 19.98
C GLU A 81 11.63 7.70 21.10
N MET A 82 12.43 6.68 20.76
CA MET A 82 13.13 5.81 21.72
C MET A 82 14.55 6.30 22.02
N SER A 83 15.06 5.98 23.21
CA SER A 83 16.49 6.15 23.52
C SER A 83 17.36 5.19 22.72
N LEU A 84 18.64 5.53 22.50
CA LEU A 84 19.57 4.64 21.77
C LEU A 84 19.71 3.27 22.45
N ASP A 85 19.76 3.26 23.79
CA ASP A 85 19.83 2.01 24.57
C ASP A 85 18.59 1.14 24.33
N ASP A 86 17.39 1.74 24.35
CA ASP A 86 16.14 1.02 24.10
C ASP A 86 16.06 0.50 22.65
N GLN A 87 16.58 1.26 21.67
CA GLN A 87 16.65 0.82 20.28
C GLN A 87 17.54 -0.42 20.13
N ASP A 88 18.69 -0.45 20.81
CA ASP A 88 19.61 -1.59 20.77
C ASP A 88 19.00 -2.83 21.46
N LEU A 89 18.29 -2.64 22.58
CA LEU A 89 17.54 -3.70 23.23
C LEU A 89 16.45 -4.27 22.31
N LEU A 90 15.70 -3.41 21.61
CA LEU A 90 14.69 -3.83 20.65
C LEU A 90 15.28 -4.67 19.51
N LYS A 91 16.36 -4.18 18.89
CA LYS A 91 17.05 -4.91 17.82
C LYS A 91 17.55 -6.27 18.29
N ALA A 92 18.15 -6.35 19.48
CA ALA A 92 18.63 -7.60 20.04
C ALA A 92 17.48 -8.57 20.38
N ALA A 93 16.36 -8.07 20.90
CA ALA A 93 15.17 -8.88 21.18
C ALA A 93 14.61 -9.50 19.90
N LEU A 94 14.41 -8.69 18.85
CA LEU A 94 13.93 -9.09 17.52
C LEU A 94 14.87 -10.12 16.88
N GLN A 95 16.18 -9.87 16.88
CA GLN A 95 17.17 -10.82 16.34
C GLN A 95 17.10 -12.19 17.02
N ALA A 96 16.89 -12.20 18.33
CA ALA A 96 16.82 -13.43 19.08
C ALA A 96 15.45 -14.14 18.97
N MET A 97 14.43 -13.53 18.35
CA MET A 97 13.09 -14.12 18.10
C MET A 97 12.98 -14.83 16.75
N SER A 98 14.06 -14.86 15.96
CA SER A 98 14.17 -15.43 14.60
C SER A 98 13.11 -16.48 14.22
N GLY A 99 12.36 -16.24 13.15
CA GLY A 99 11.27 -17.09 12.71
C GLY A 99 10.52 -16.60 11.46
N GLN A 100 9.43 -17.30 11.10
CA GLN A 100 8.66 -17.03 9.88
C GLN A 100 7.98 -15.64 9.84
N LEU A 101 7.86 -14.96 10.98
CA LEU A 101 7.20 -13.66 11.14
C LEU A 101 8.18 -12.47 11.19
N ASP A 102 9.47 -12.71 10.98
CA ASP A 102 10.52 -11.69 11.13
C ASP A 102 10.22 -10.44 10.32
N ASN A 103 9.77 -10.61 9.07
CA ASN A 103 9.45 -9.49 8.19
C ASN A 103 8.25 -8.66 8.70
N LEU A 104 7.22 -9.30 9.25
CA LEU A 104 6.05 -8.56 9.74
C LEU A 104 6.41 -7.71 10.96
N LEU A 105 7.12 -8.30 11.93
CA LEU A 105 7.57 -7.55 13.11
C LEU A 105 8.55 -6.44 12.73
N ASP A 106 9.44 -6.70 11.78
CA ASP A 106 10.35 -5.69 11.25
C ASP A 106 9.58 -4.51 10.65
N TRP A 107 8.65 -4.76 9.71
CA TRP A 107 7.82 -3.71 9.11
C TRP A 107 7.05 -2.90 10.15
N LEU A 108 6.47 -3.57 11.15
CA LEU A 108 5.68 -2.91 12.19
C LEU A 108 6.53 -2.09 13.17
N THR A 109 7.85 -2.33 13.25
CA THR A 109 8.76 -1.62 14.17
C THR A 109 9.63 -0.58 13.46
N SER A 110 10.12 -0.86 12.26
CA SER A 110 10.97 0.04 11.47
C SER A 110 10.18 1.14 10.76
N GLY A 111 8.89 0.93 10.51
CA GLY A 111 8.07 1.82 9.69
C GLY A 111 8.29 1.62 8.18
N GLU A 112 9.18 0.70 7.78
CA GLU A 112 9.40 0.35 6.38
C GLU A 112 8.45 -0.80 6.01
N GLY A 113 7.28 -0.48 5.47
CA GLY A 113 6.30 -1.51 5.07
C GLY A 113 6.74 -2.34 3.85
N PRO A 114 5.98 -3.39 3.49
CA PRO A 114 6.27 -4.17 2.29
C PRO A 114 6.21 -3.29 1.04
N SER A 115 7.13 -3.54 0.11
CA SER A 115 7.13 -2.87 -1.19
C SER A 115 5.89 -3.26 -2.01
N LYS A 116 5.56 -2.42 -2.99
CA LYS A 116 4.44 -2.70 -3.90
C LYS A 116 4.64 -4.00 -4.66
N GLU A 117 5.86 -4.24 -5.15
CA GLU A 117 6.22 -5.45 -5.89
C GLU A 117 6.05 -6.71 -5.02
N GLU A 118 6.43 -6.64 -3.74
CA GLU A 118 6.20 -7.72 -2.78
C GLU A 118 4.71 -7.95 -2.52
N LEU A 119 3.92 -6.87 -2.35
CA LEU A 119 2.48 -6.96 -2.18
C LEU A 119 1.77 -7.56 -3.39
N GLU A 120 2.14 -7.13 -4.60
CA GLU A 120 1.59 -7.69 -5.84
C GLU A 120 1.93 -9.19 -5.97
N GLU A 121 3.15 -9.58 -5.61
CA GLU A 121 3.56 -10.98 -5.63
C GLU A 121 2.82 -11.82 -4.57
N MET A 122 2.66 -11.29 -3.35
CA MET A 122 1.83 -11.92 -2.32
C MET A 122 0.37 -12.03 -2.75
N ALA A 123 -0.18 -11.00 -3.39
CA ALA A 123 -1.53 -11.01 -3.93
C ALA A 123 -1.68 -12.05 -5.04
N ARG A 124 -0.69 -12.19 -5.94
CA ARG A 124 -0.68 -13.26 -6.96
C ARG A 124 -0.68 -14.65 -6.31
N ARG A 125 0.20 -14.89 -5.32
CA ARG A 125 0.26 -16.16 -4.57
C ARG A 125 -1.01 -16.45 -3.77
N ALA A 126 -1.68 -15.41 -3.28
CA ALA A 126 -2.97 -15.52 -2.60
C ALA A 126 -4.15 -15.75 -3.57
N GLY A 127 -3.93 -15.54 -4.87
CA GLY A 127 -4.90 -15.83 -5.92
C GLY A 127 -5.70 -14.64 -6.42
N SER A 128 -5.12 -13.44 -6.38
CA SER A 128 -5.70 -12.23 -6.99
C SER A 128 -6.08 -12.39 -8.46
N GLN A 129 -5.40 -13.25 -9.22
CA GLN A 129 -5.67 -13.46 -10.64
C GLN A 129 -7.05 -14.05 -10.93
N TRP A 130 -7.66 -14.70 -9.94
CA TRP A 130 -9.01 -15.27 -10.03
C TRP A 130 -10.07 -14.39 -9.37
N ALA A 131 -9.68 -13.20 -8.88
CA ALA A 131 -10.58 -12.28 -8.20
C ALA A 131 -11.03 -11.18 -9.17
N ASP A 132 -12.35 -11.09 -9.37
CA ASP A 132 -12.98 -10.17 -10.32
C ASP A 132 -14.04 -9.26 -9.66
N ASN A 133 -14.33 -9.50 -8.37
CA ASN A 133 -15.31 -8.73 -7.64
C ASN A 133 -14.87 -8.38 -6.21
N PRO A 134 -15.54 -7.41 -5.54
CA PRO A 134 -15.17 -6.99 -4.18
C PRO A 134 -15.24 -8.09 -3.11
N ARG A 135 -16.06 -9.14 -3.31
CA ARG A 135 -16.12 -10.27 -2.35
C ARG A 135 -14.88 -11.14 -2.44
N GLU A 136 -14.42 -11.43 -3.64
CA GLU A 136 -13.18 -12.16 -3.89
C GLU A 136 -11.95 -11.36 -3.46
N ALA A 137 -11.92 -10.04 -3.71
CA ALA A 137 -10.87 -9.16 -3.22
C ALA A 137 -10.70 -9.29 -1.69
N ARG A 138 -11.79 -9.24 -0.92
CA ARG A 138 -11.76 -9.46 0.55
C ARG A 138 -11.25 -10.84 0.95
N TRP A 139 -11.53 -11.87 0.17
CA TRP A 139 -11.00 -13.21 0.42
C TRP A 139 -9.49 -13.26 0.18
N VAL A 140 -9.01 -12.66 -0.92
CA VAL A 140 -7.57 -12.53 -1.22
C VAL A 140 -6.86 -11.76 -0.12
N THR A 141 -7.39 -10.62 0.31
CA THR A 141 -6.86 -9.81 1.43
C THR A 141 -6.68 -10.65 2.69
N ARG A 142 -7.72 -11.35 3.16
CA ARG A 142 -7.61 -12.21 4.35
C ARG A 142 -6.53 -13.28 4.21
N ARG A 143 -6.43 -13.89 3.02
CA ARG A 143 -5.41 -14.91 2.75
C ARG A 143 -4.00 -14.32 2.75
N MET A 144 -3.81 -13.12 2.21
CA MET A 144 -2.54 -12.40 2.26
C MET A 144 -2.12 -12.10 3.71
N LEU A 145 -3.03 -11.53 4.52
CA LEU A 145 -2.73 -11.22 5.93
C LEU A 145 -2.35 -12.47 6.71
N GLN A 146 -3.03 -13.60 6.47
CA GLN A 146 -2.65 -14.89 7.05
C GLN A 146 -1.25 -15.34 6.62
N GLN A 147 -0.91 -15.20 5.33
CA GLN A 147 0.43 -15.52 4.82
C GLN A 147 1.53 -14.60 5.36
N MET A 148 1.21 -13.34 5.62
CA MET A 148 2.11 -12.37 6.27
C MET A 148 2.34 -12.68 7.76
N GLY A 149 1.51 -13.53 8.37
CA GLY A 149 1.65 -13.94 9.77
C GLY A 149 0.73 -13.21 10.74
N PHE A 150 -0.23 -12.39 10.28
CA PHE A 150 -1.18 -11.70 11.16
C PHE A 150 -1.94 -12.66 12.10
N GLY A 151 -2.16 -13.91 11.67
CA GLY A 151 -2.83 -14.91 12.51
C GLY A 151 -2.10 -15.30 13.79
N HIS A 152 -0.79 -15.01 13.91
CA HIS A 152 0.03 -15.35 15.08
C HIS A 152 0.71 -14.11 15.68
N LEU A 153 0.35 -12.91 15.20
CA LEU A 153 1.01 -11.67 15.58
C LEU A 153 0.85 -11.38 17.08
N GLU A 154 -0.34 -11.58 17.63
CA GLU A 154 -0.63 -11.29 19.04
C GLU A 154 0.26 -12.10 20.01
N GLU A 155 0.42 -13.40 19.74
CA GLU A 155 1.32 -14.28 20.51
C GLU A 155 2.77 -13.78 20.44
N LYS A 156 3.21 -13.34 19.26
CA LYS A 156 4.58 -12.83 19.07
C LYS A 156 4.80 -11.47 19.73
N LEU A 157 3.81 -10.59 19.73
CA LEU A 157 3.90 -9.33 20.46
C LEU A 157 4.00 -9.56 21.98
N GLN A 158 3.31 -10.57 22.51
CA GLN A 158 3.46 -10.97 23.92
C GLN A 158 4.85 -11.52 24.21
N GLU A 159 5.41 -12.36 23.33
CA GLU A 159 6.77 -12.87 23.45
C GLU A 159 7.80 -11.72 23.41
N LEU A 160 7.64 -10.78 22.47
CA LEU A 160 8.48 -9.58 22.36
C LEU A 160 8.40 -8.73 23.63
N TYR A 161 7.20 -8.45 24.12
CA TYR A 161 6.96 -7.72 25.37
C TYR A 161 7.75 -8.33 26.52
N GLN A 162 7.61 -9.65 26.72
CA GLN A 162 8.25 -10.36 27.82
C GLN A 162 9.77 -10.30 27.71
N LYS A 163 10.31 -10.44 26.50
CA LYS A 163 11.74 -10.41 26.24
C LYS A 163 12.35 -9.03 26.47
N LEU A 164 11.70 -7.97 26.00
CA LEU A 164 12.14 -6.59 26.25
C LEU A 164 12.18 -6.28 27.75
N LYS A 165 11.16 -6.75 28.49
CA LYS A 165 11.10 -6.62 29.94
C LYS A 165 12.24 -7.37 30.64
N GLU A 166 12.55 -8.59 30.22
CA GLU A 166 13.67 -9.39 30.73
C GLU A 166 15.03 -8.74 30.44
N MET A 167 15.15 -8.06 29.30
CA MET A 167 16.35 -7.32 28.89
C MET A 167 16.49 -5.95 29.57
N GLY A 168 15.53 -5.56 30.42
CA GLY A 168 15.61 -4.37 31.25
C GLY A 168 14.99 -3.11 30.66
N MET A 169 14.25 -3.22 29.56
CA MET A 169 13.48 -2.10 29.00
C MET A 169 12.33 -1.73 29.94
N SER A 170 12.08 -0.43 30.14
CA SER A 170 11.04 0.04 31.05
C SER A 170 9.63 -0.28 30.54
N ASP A 171 8.68 -0.54 31.44
CA ASP A 171 7.28 -0.80 31.08
C ASP A 171 6.65 0.38 30.30
N GLU A 172 7.07 1.62 30.58
CA GLU A 172 6.61 2.80 29.83
C GLU A 172 7.13 2.81 28.38
N ALA A 173 8.41 2.50 28.18
CA ALA A 173 9.00 2.42 26.83
C ALA A 173 8.37 1.29 26.02
N ILE A 174 8.17 0.12 26.62
CA ILE A 174 7.50 -1.02 25.96
C ILE A 174 6.06 -0.65 25.61
N ALA A 175 5.31 0.02 26.50
CA ALA A 175 3.94 0.43 26.21
C ALA A 175 3.85 1.40 25.02
N LYS A 176 4.78 2.38 24.92
CA LYS A 176 4.87 3.28 23.77
C LYS A 176 5.16 2.53 22.47
N LEU A 177 6.15 1.63 22.49
CA LEU A 177 6.49 0.76 21.36
C LEU A 177 5.27 -0.06 20.90
N MET A 178 4.58 -0.73 21.82
CA MET A 178 3.39 -1.53 21.49
C MET A 178 2.26 -0.67 20.91
N GLY A 179 2.08 0.56 21.39
CA GLY A 179 1.10 1.49 20.82
C GLY A 179 1.39 1.86 19.36
N VAL A 180 2.67 2.11 19.02
CA VAL A 180 3.07 2.38 17.64
C VAL A 180 2.90 1.13 16.76
N VAL A 181 3.34 -0.03 17.25
CA VAL A 181 3.21 -1.32 16.54
C VAL A 181 1.74 -1.66 16.27
N GLU A 182 0.84 -1.37 17.20
CA GLU A 182 -0.60 -1.55 17.01
C GLU A 182 -1.16 -0.60 15.94
N ALA A 183 -0.81 0.69 15.97
CA ALA A 183 -1.21 1.64 14.95
C ALA A 183 -0.69 1.27 13.56
N ASN A 184 0.55 0.75 13.49
CA ASN A 184 1.16 0.24 12.27
C ASN A 184 0.45 -1.02 11.76
N ARG A 185 0.04 -1.93 12.65
CA ARG A 185 -0.71 -3.14 12.30
C ARG A 185 -1.99 -2.77 11.57
N ASP A 186 -2.78 -1.88 12.17
CA ASP A 186 -4.07 -1.45 11.62
C ASP A 186 -3.86 -0.75 10.27
N SER A 187 -2.85 0.13 10.19
CA SER A 187 -2.47 0.83 8.96
C SER A 187 -2.04 -0.12 7.84
N LEU A 188 -1.29 -1.18 8.17
CA LEU A 188 -0.85 -2.18 7.21
C LEU A 188 -2.01 -3.04 6.72
N GLU A 189 -2.94 -3.43 7.60
CA GLU A 189 -4.13 -4.18 7.24
C GLU A 189 -5.00 -3.40 6.24
N ASP A 190 -5.28 -2.13 6.54
CA ASP A 190 -6.04 -1.24 5.65
C ASP A 190 -5.31 -1.04 4.30
N TYR A 191 -4.00 -0.86 4.34
CA TYR A 191 -3.18 -0.70 3.14
C TYR A 191 -3.26 -1.94 2.24
N VAL A 192 -3.11 -3.15 2.80
CA VAL A 192 -3.22 -4.40 2.03
C VAL A 192 -4.62 -4.56 1.45
N ALA A 193 -5.67 -4.27 2.22
CA ALA A 193 -7.05 -4.31 1.75
C ALA A 193 -7.29 -3.36 0.57
N GLN A 194 -6.77 -2.13 0.66
CA GLN A 194 -6.83 -1.15 -0.41
C GLN A 194 -6.11 -1.67 -1.65
N GLN A 195 -4.83 -2.06 -1.54
CA GLN A 195 -4.03 -2.49 -2.70
C GLN A 195 -4.66 -3.66 -3.46
N VAL A 196 -5.17 -4.67 -2.75
CA VAL A 196 -5.86 -5.80 -3.38
C VAL A 196 -7.13 -5.35 -4.09
N GLY A 197 -7.93 -4.48 -3.45
CA GLY A 197 -9.14 -3.93 -4.06
C GLY A 197 -8.85 -3.17 -5.36
N LEU A 198 -7.77 -2.38 -5.36
CA LEU A 198 -7.32 -1.64 -6.54
C LEU A 198 -6.87 -2.56 -7.67
N GLN A 199 -6.07 -3.57 -7.35
CA GLN A 199 -5.58 -4.53 -8.32
C GLN A 199 -6.73 -5.30 -9.00
N VAL A 200 -7.71 -5.76 -8.22
CA VAL A 200 -8.91 -6.44 -8.75
C VAL A 200 -9.74 -5.51 -9.64
N ALA A 201 -9.92 -4.25 -9.22
CA ALA A 201 -10.65 -3.25 -10.02
C ALA A 201 -9.96 -2.97 -11.36
N GLN A 202 -8.63 -2.84 -11.36
CA GLN A 202 -7.83 -2.65 -12.58
C GLN A 202 -7.89 -3.87 -13.51
N GLN A 203 -7.80 -5.08 -12.97
CA GLN A 203 -7.96 -6.30 -13.76
C GLN A 203 -9.33 -6.38 -14.43
N ARG A 204 -10.39 -6.02 -13.70
CA ARG A 204 -11.76 -5.95 -14.25
C ARG A 204 -11.86 -4.95 -15.40
N ALA A 205 -11.29 -3.75 -15.23
CA ALA A 205 -11.32 -2.69 -16.25
C ALA A 205 -10.51 -3.05 -17.52
N ASN A 206 -9.46 -3.87 -17.37
CA ASN A 206 -8.59 -4.28 -18.47
C ASN A 206 -9.05 -5.57 -19.17
N ARG A 207 -10.09 -6.26 -18.69
CA ARG A 207 -10.67 -7.39 -19.43
C ARG A 207 -11.50 -6.84 -20.59
N PRO A 208 -11.18 -7.20 -21.84
CA PRO A 208 -12.10 -6.92 -22.94
C PRO A 208 -13.42 -7.59 -22.61
N ASP A 209 -14.54 -6.88 -22.78
CA ASP A 209 -15.87 -7.48 -22.68
C ASP A 209 -15.84 -8.79 -23.48
N GLU A 210 -15.96 -9.93 -22.79
CA GLU A 210 -16.36 -11.16 -23.47
C GLU A 210 -17.75 -10.84 -24.02
N ILE A 211 -17.79 -10.42 -25.28
CA ILE A 211 -18.99 -10.31 -26.07
C ILE A 211 -19.65 -11.68 -25.94
N HIS A 212 -20.66 -11.78 -25.08
CA HIS A 212 -21.53 -12.92 -25.03
C HIS A 212 -22.12 -13.06 -26.44
N GLY A 213 -21.52 -13.97 -27.21
CA GLY A 213 -22.17 -14.59 -28.34
C GLY A 213 -23.31 -15.43 -27.77
N SER A 214 -24.49 -14.81 -27.66
CA SER A 214 -25.74 -15.54 -27.57
C SER A 214 -26.79 -14.77 -28.36
N ASP A 215 -26.75 -14.99 -29.66
CA ASP A 215 -27.96 -15.11 -30.49
C ASP A 215 -27.49 -15.57 -31.88
N LEU A 216 -27.40 -16.89 -32.06
CA LEU A 216 -27.70 -17.65 -33.28
C LEU A 216 -27.82 -19.14 -32.93
#